data_AF-A0A399NPJ6-F1
#
_entry.id   AF-A0A399NPJ6-F1
#
_cell.length_a   1.000
_cell.length_b   1.000
_cell.length_c   1.000
_cell.angle_alpha   90.00
_cell.angle_beta   90.00
_cell.angle_gamma   90.00
#
_symmetry.space_group_name_H-M   'P 1'
#
loop_
_entity.id
_entity.type
_entity.pdbx_description
1 polymer ?
#
loop_
_entity_poly.entity_id
_entity_poly.type
_entity_poly.pdbx_seq_one_letter_code
_entity_poly.pdbx_strand_id
1 'polypeptide(L)'
;GLVARQTGQRVAGVVENMAGFAQPDGSVLELFGAGGGAEVARRLSAGQDEEVPLLASVPLSMSLREGGDAGAPLVLAAPGDPAAVQILRVADHLASR
;
A
#
# COMPACT_ATOMS: atom_id res chain seq x y z
N GLY A 1 11.11 -1.53 -10.33
CA GLY A 1 11.64 -2.91 -10.46
C GLY A 1 12.98 -2.95 -11.17
N LEU A 2 13.02 -2.65 -12.47
CA LEU A 2 14.25 -2.77 -13.28
C LEU A 2 15.45 -1.99 -12.74
N VAL A 3 15.26 -0.72 -12.35
CA VAL A 3 16.35 0.10 -11.76
C VAL A 3 16.83 -0.45 -10.42
N ALA A 4 15.92 -0.93 -9.57
CA ALA A 4 16.29 -1.58 -8.31
C ALA A 4 17.17 -2.80 -8.56
N ARG A 5 16.82 -3.63 -9.56
CA ARG A 5 17.65 -4.79 -9.96
C ARG A 5 19.01 -4.39 -10.52
N GLN A 6 19.05 -3.38 -11.37
CA GLN A 6 20.31 -2.87 -11.94
C GLN A 6 21.28 -2.32 -10.88
N THR A 7 20.74 -1.92 -9.73
CA THR A 7 21.52 -1.40 -8.59
C THR A 7 21.70 -2.44 -7.47
N GLY A 8 21.35 -3.71 -7.71
CA GLY A 8 21.50 -4.79 -6.73
C GLY A 8 20.52 -4.75 -5.56
N GLN A 9 19.48 -3.91 -5.63
CA GLN A 9 18.47 -3.77 -4.58
C GLN A 9 17.37 -4.82 -4.74
N ARG A 10 16.94 -5.39 -3.60
CA ARG A 10 15.78 -6.28 -3.52
C ARG A 10 14.49 -5.47 -3.36
N VAL A 11 13.45 -5.86 -4.09
CA VAL A 11 12.12 -5.25 -3.94
C VAL A 11 11.39 -5.94 -2.79
N ALA A 12 11.10 -5.22 -1.71
CA ALA A 12 10.41 -5.77 -0.55
C ALA A 12 8.93 -6.11 -0.83
N GLY A 13 8.28 -5.36 -1.71
CA GLY A 13 6.88 -5.55 -2.08
C GLY A 13 6.32 -4.34 -2.83
N VAL A 14 5.03 -4.38 -3.11
CA VAL A 14 4.27 -3.32 -3.77
C VAL A 14 3.25 -2.75 -2.78
N VAL A 15 3.09 -1.43 -2.76
CA VAL A 15 1.97 -0.76 -2.10
C VAL A 15 1.17 -0.06 -3.18
N GLU A 16 -0.12 -0.36 -3.26
CA GLU A 16 -1.05 0.33 -4.14
C GLU A 16 -1.65 1.51 -3.36
N ASN A 17 -1.34 2.72 -3.78
CA ASN A 17 -1.88 3.94 -3.16
C ASN A 17 -3.17 4.37 -3.86
N MET A 18 -4.05 5.06 -3.13
CA MET A 18 -5.35 5.55 -3.62
C MET A 18 -6.25 4.43 -4.18
N ALA A 19 -6.21 3.25 -3.53
CA ALA A 19 -6.97 2.06 -3.91
C ALA A 19 -8.44 2.18 -3.53
N GLY A 20 -9.19 2.98 -4.29
CA GLY A 20 -10.61 3.23 -4.09
C GLY A 20 -10.92 4.13 -2.89
N PHE A 21 -12.20 4.21 -2.54
CA PHE A 21 -12.72 5.02 -1.43
C PHE A 21 -13.56 4.14 -0.51
N ALA A 22 -13.15 4.04 0.77
CA ALA A 22 -13.86 3.24 1.76
C ALA A 22 -15.20 3.91 2.13
N GLN A 23 -16.28 3.14 2.09
CA GLN A 23 -17.64 3.60 2.39
C GLN A 23 -18.05 3.21 3.83
N PRO A 24 -19.01 3.92 4.45
CA PRO A 24 -19.45 3.63 5.81
C PRO A 24 -20.03 2.22 6.02
N ASP A 25 -20.53 1.59 4.96
CA ASP A 25 -21.04 0.22 4.97
C ASP A 25 -19.92 -0.85 4.84
N GLY A 26 -18.65 -0.42 4.78
CA GLY A 26 -17.48 -1.27 4.64
C GLY A 26 -17.15 -1.67 3.21
N SER A 27 -17.96 -1.26 2.23
CA SER A 27 -17.62 -1.44 0.81
C SER A 27 -16.54 -0.47 0.36
N VAL A 28 -15.89 -0.78 -0.76
CA VAL A 28 -14.89 0.09 -1.39
C VAL A 28 -15.39 0.49 -2.77
N LEU A 29 -15.50 1.80 -2.99
CA LEU A 29 -15.81 2.36 -4.29
C LEU A 29 -14.53 2.47 -5.12
N GLU A 30 -14.45 1.67 -6.18
CA GLU A 30 -13.33 1.61 -7.12
C GLU A 30 -13.33 2.82 -8.08
N LEU A 31 -12.96 4.01 -7.58
CA LEU A 31 -13.01 5.27 -8.35
C LEU A 31 -12.18 5.24 -9.65
N PHE A 32 -11.07 4.48 -9.65
CA PHE A 32 -10.14 4.40 -10.78
C PHE A 32 -9.91 2.96 -11.25
N GLY A 33 -10.79 2.03 -10.85
CA GLY A 33 -10.59 0.59 -10.99
C GLY A 33 -9.65 0.00 -9.93
N ALA A 34 -9.50 -1.33 -9.97
CA ALA A 34 -8.82 -2.12 -8.94
C ALA A 34 -7.72 -3.03 -9.53
N GLY A 35 -6.79 -3.46 -8.68
CA GLY A 35 -5.90 -4.60 -8.95
C GLY A 35 -4.61 -4.25 -9.71
N GLY A 36 -4.33 -2.98 -9.96
CA GLY A 36 -3.09 -2.54 -10.59
C GLY A 36 -1.87 -2.93 -9.76
N GLY A 37 -1.95 -2.82 -8.43
CA GLY A 37 -0.92 -3.24 -7.50
C GLY A 37 -0.61 -4.73 -7.58
N ALA A 38 -1.65 -5.57 -7.65
CA ALA A 38 -1.49 -7.02 -7.78
C ALA A 38 -0.82 -7.41 -9.11
N GLU A 39 -1.20 -6.76 -10.20
CA GLU A 39 -0.57 -6.98 -11.50
C GLU A 39 0.89 -6.52 -11.52
N VAL A 40 1.21 -5.39 -10.88
CA VAL A 40 2.60 -4.93 -10.71
C VAL A 40 3.42 -5.92 -9.88
N ALA A 41 2.88 -6.41 -8.76
CA ALA A 41 3.51 -7.42 -7.91
C ALA A 41 3.82 -8.69 -8.72
N ARG A 42 2.83 -9.23 -9.44
CA ARG A 42 2.98 -10.40 -10.31
C ARG A 42 4.09 -10.22 -11.35
N ARG A 43 4.14 -9.06 -12.01
CA ARG A 43 5.19 -8.75 -13.01
C ARG A 43 6.58 -8.64 -12.38
N LEU A 44 6.67 -8.12 -11.16
CA LEU A 44 7.94 -8.02 -10.44
C LEU A 44 8.43 -9.37 -9.90
N SER A 45 7.51 -10.31 -9.62
CA SER A 45 7.85 -11.69 -9.25
C SER A 45 8.30 -12.54 -10.44
N ALA A 46 7.84 -12.22 -11.66
CA ALA A 46 8.14 -13.01 -12.85
C ALA A 46 9.67 -13.14 -13.09
N GLY A 47 10.14 -14.39 -13.18
CA GLY A 47 11.54 -14.72 -13.42
C GLY A 47 12.48 -14.39 -12.25
N GLN A 48 11.97 -14.38 -11.03
CA GLN A 48 12.76 -14.23 -9.80
C GLN A 48 12.62 -15.47 -8.92
N ASP A 49 13.62 -15.73 -8.09
CA ASP A 49 13.59 -16.83 -7.12
C ASP A 49 12.63 -16.56 -5.95
N GLU A 50 12.35 -15.28 -5.69
CA GLU A 50 11.48 -14.85 -4.60
C GLU A 50 10.34 -13.97 -5.11
N GLU A 51 9.14 -14.21 -4.57
CA GLU A 51 7.95 -13.44 -4.90
C GLU A 51 8.02 -12.02 -4.30
N VAL A 52 7.61 -11.04 -5.10
CA VAL A 52 7.35 -9.68 -4.65
C VAL A 52 5.86 -9.57 -4.29
N PRO A 53 5.49 -9.48 -2.99
CA PRO A 53 4.10 -9.44 -2.58
C PRO A 53 3.47 -8.06 -2.80
N LEU A 54 2.14 -8.02 -2.96
CA LEU A 54 1.35 -6.82 -2.69
C LEU A 54 1.19 -6.70 -1.17
N LEU A 55 1.81 -5.68 -0.57
CA LEU A 55 1.85 -5.47 0.88
C LEU A 55 0.56 -4.83 1.38
N ALA A 56 0.01 -3.88 0.61
CA ALA A 56 -1.23 -3.21 0.95
C ALA A 56 -1.83 -2.52 -0.27
N SER A 57 -3.15 -2.36 -0.22
CA SER A 57 -3.92 -1.44 -1.04
C SER A 57 -4.52 -0.37 -0.12
N VAL A 58 -3.94 0.83 -0.13
CA VAL A 58 -4.29 1.93 0.77
C VAL A 58 -5.40 2.78 0.14
N PRO A 59 -6.61 2.81 0.71
CA PRO A 59 -7.72 3.59 0.16
C PRO A 59 -7.46 5.11 0.31
N LEU A 60 -8.20 5.90 -0.46
CA LEU A 60 -8.29 7.34 -0.27
C LEU A 60 -8.87 7.65 1.12
N SER A 61 -8.20 8.52 1.87
CA SER A 61 -8.65 9.04 3.14
C SER A 61 -8.36 10.53 3.22
N MET A 62 -9.39 11.31 3.57
CA MET A 62 -9.26 12.75 3.82
C MET A 62 -8.33 13.00 5.00
N SER A 63 -8.52 12.24 6.09
CA SER A 63 -7.68 12.29 7.29
C SER A 63 -6.20 12.01 6.97
N LEU A 64 -5.91 11.08 6.05
CA LEU A 64 -4.54 10.81 5.61
C LEU A 64 -3.92 12.03 4.95
N ARG A 65 -4.66 12.65 4.02
CA ARG A 65 -4.20 13.81 3.26
C ARG A 65 -4.00 15.03 4.19
N GLU A 66 -4.98 15.31 5.05
CA GLU A 66 -4.91 16.43 5.99
C GLU A 66 -3.80 16.23 7.03
N GLY A 67 -3.67 15.02 7.58
CA GLY A 67 -2.60 14.67 8.51
C GLY A 67 -1.22 14.76 7.86
N GLY A 68 -1.10 14.34 6.60
CA GLY A 68 0.13 14.50 5.81
C GLY A 68 0.52 15.97 5.62
N ASP A 69 -0.44 16.82 5.23
CA ASP A 69 -0.23 18.26 5.05
C ASP A 69 0.15 18.96 6.39
N ALA A 70 -0.45 18.52 7.50
CA ALA A 70 -0.22 19.08 8.84
C ALA A 70 1.00 18.50 9.58
N GLY A 71 1.65 17.46 9.05
CA GLY A 71 2.73 16.75 9.74
C GLY A 71 2.26 15.90 10.93
N ALA A 72 0.99 15.50 10.95
CA ALA A 72 0.39 14.63 11.96
C ALA A 72 0.16 13.23 11.39
N PRO A 73 0.96 12.21 11.76
CA PRO A 73 0.86 10.88 11.18
C PRO A 73 -0.52 10.25 11.43
N LEU A 74 -1.19 9.84 10.34
CA LEU A 74 -2.53 9.25 10.42
C LEU A 74 -2.61 8.06 11.38
N VAL A 75 -1.59 7.19 11.35
CA VAL A 75 -1.53 5.99 12.19
C VAL A 75 -1.52 6.29 13.70
N LEU A 76 -1.15 7.52 14.09
CA LEU A 76 -1.22 7.98 15.48
C LEU A 76 -2.52 8.73 15.76
N ALA A 77 -2.96 9.58 14.83
CA ALA A 77 -4.12 10.46 15.02
C ALA A 77 -5.46 9.72 14.88
N ALA A 78 -5.56 8.79 13.95
CA ALA A 78 -6.77 8.03 13.65
C ALA A 78 -6.44 6.58 13.25
N PRO A 79 -5.98 5.74 14.21
CA PRO A 79 -5.54 4.36 13.93
C PRO A 79 -6.64 3.45 13.38
N GLY A 80 -7.91 3.79 13.57
CA GLY A 80 -9.07 3.07 13.02
C GLY A 80 -9.44 3.46 11.59
N ASP A 81 -8.81 4.49 11.00
CA ASP A 81 -9.03 4.85 9.60
C ASP A 81 -8.59 3.68 8.69
N PRO A 82 -9.37 3.28 7.67
CA PRO A 82 -9.00 2.19 6.78
C PRO A 82 -7.60 2.33 6.16
N ALA A 83 -7.17 3.54 5.80
CA ALA A 83 -5.82 3.77 5.31
C ALA A 83 -4.76 3.58 6.41
N ALA A 84 -5.03 4.00 7.65
CA ALA A 84 -4.13 3.78 8.78
C ALA A 84 -3.89 2.28 9.02
N VAL A 85 -4.96 1.49 8.98
CA VAL A 85 -4.90 0.03 9.15
C VAL A 85 -4.02 -0.60 8.08
N GLN A 86 -4.14 -0.19 6.82
CA GLN A 86 -3.30 -0.72 5.74
C GLN A 86 -1.83 -0.31 5.90
N ILE A 87 -1.54 0.93 6.30
CA ILE A 87 -0.17 1.38 6.53
C ILE A 87 0.49 0.60 7.68
N LEU A 88 -0.23 0.35 8.77
CA LEU A 88 0.25 -0.46 9.89
C LEU A 88 0.56 -1.90 9.47
N ARG A 89 -0.30 -2.51 8.63
CA ARG A 89 -0.03 -3.84 8.06
C ARG A 89 1.27 -3.90 7.26
N VAL A 90 1.57 -2.86 6.47
CA VAL A 90 2.85 -2.76 5.75
C VAL A 90 4.01 -2.73 6.75
N ALA A 91 3.90 -1.91 7.80
CA ALA A 91 4.94 -1.82 8.83
C ALA A 91 5.18 -3.16 9.53
N ASP A 92 4.12 -3.86 9.93
CA ASP A 92 4.20 -5.18 10.58
C ASP A 92 4.86 -6.23 9.67
N HIS A 93 4.52 -6.24 8.38
CA HIS A 93 5.13 -7.13 7.40
C HIS A 93 6.63 -6.83 7.19
N LEU A 94 7.01 -5.55 7.19
CA LEU A 94 8.41 -5.16 7.03
C LEU A 94 9.24 -5.42 8.29
N ALA A 95 8.65 -5.29 9.48
CA ALA A 95 9.33 -5.52 10.76
C ALA A 95 9.56 -7.00 11.07
N SER A 96 8.79 -7.90 10.45
CA SER A 96 8.88 -9.35 10.66
C SER A 96 9.82 -10.06 9.66
N ARG A 97 10.52 -9.31 8.81
CA ARG A 97 11.41 -9.82 7.77
C ARG A 97 12.90 -9.67 8.11
#